data_AF-A0A9D7IBU5-F1
#
_entry.id   AF-A0A9D7IBU5-F1
#
_cell.length_a   1.000
_cell.length_b   1.000
_cell.length_c   1.000
_cell.angle_alpha   90.00
_cell.angle_beta   90.00
_cell.angle_gamma   90.00
#
_symmetry.space_group_name_H-M   'P 1'
#
loop_
_entity.id
_entity.type
_entity.pdbx_description
1 polymer ?
#
loop_
_entity_poly.entity_id
_entity_poly.type
_entity_poly.pdbx_seq_one_letter_code
_entity_poly.pdbx_strand_id
1 'polypeptide(L)'
;MKKTKVKFSTSDNGGGVTTDIAVSSNATDGIKDWEIINNGELRLRSSRLPDGSPRIYTITVTATDESGNKTKRTTTIAVSETMIAKPAA
;
A
#
# COMPACT_ATOMS: atom_id res chain seq x y z
N MET A 1 14.99 -5.26 -0.13
CA MET A 1 13.53 -4.98 -0.05
C MET A 1 12.78 -6.30 0.03
N LYS A 2 11.70 -6.38 0.81
CA LYS A 2 10.82 -7.55 0.90
C LYS A 2 9.63 -7.41 -0.05
N LYS A 3 9.20 -8.51 -0.65
CA LYS A 3 7.99 -8.56 -1.47
C LYS A 3 6.76 -8.56 -0.57
N THR A 4 5.78 -7.73 -0.92
CA THR A 4 4.52 -7.57 -0.22
C THR A 4 3.40 -7.63 -1.25
N LYS A 5 2.41 -8.50 -1.03
CA LYS A 5 1.22 -8.57 -1.88
C LYS A 5 0.07 -7.82 -1.22
N VAL A 6 -0.54 -6.92 -1.96
CA VAL A 6 -1.76 -6.21 -1.57
C VAL A 6 -2.91 -6.89 -2.28
N LYS A 7 -3.78 -7.54 -1.51
CA LYS A 7 -5.01 -8.14 -2.04
C LYS A 7 -6.14 -7.11 -1.94
N PHE A 8 -6.76 -6.84 -3.08
CA PHE A 8 -7.99 -6.06 -3.17
C PHE A 8 -8.88 -6.68 -4.23
N SER A 9 -10.19 -6.48 -4.08
CA SER A 9 -11.19 -6.88 -5.07
C SER A 9 -11.99 -5.64 -5.44
N THR A 10 -12.26 -5.48 -6.72
CA THR A 10 -13.21 -4.50 -7.23
C THR A 10 -14.44 -5.26 -7.70
N SER A 11 -15.62 -4.71 -7.38
CA SER A 11 -16.89 -5.17 -7.94
C SER A 11 -17.59 -3.95 -8.47
N ASP A 12 -18.04 -4.02 -9.72
CA ASP A 12 -18.88 -3.01 -10.34
C ASP A 12 -20.09 -3.70 -10.96
N ASN A 13 -21.23 -3.02 -11.01
CA ASN A 13 -22.47 -3.58 -11.54
C ASN A 13 -22.63 -3.38 -13.06
N GLY A 14 -21.74 -2.62 -13.70
CA GLY A 14 -21.94 -2.10 -15.07
C GLY A 14 -20.77 -2.29 -16.05
N GLY A 15 -19.55 -2.62 -15.62
CA GLY A 15 -18.43 -2.78 -16.56
C GLY A 15 -17.07 -3.13 -15.97
N GLY A 16 -16.01 -2.90 -16.75
CA GLY A 16 -14.63 -3.10 -16.34
C GLY A 16 -14.16 -2.04 -15.34
N VAL A 17 -13.33 -2.42 -14.38
CA VAL A 17 -12.77 -1.49 -13.39
C VAL A 17 -11.27 -1.34 -13.60
N THR A 18 -10.81 -0.11 -13.77
CA THR A 18 -9.38 0.21 -13.79
C THR A 18 -8.92 0.53 -12.38
N THR A 19 -7.82 -0.10 -11.94
CA THR A 19 -7.24 0.19 -10.63
C THR A 19 -5.85 0.79 -10.74
N ASP A 20 -5.61 1.81 -9.94
CA ASP A 20 -4.32 2.48 -9.78
C ASP A 20 -3.83 2.35 -8.34
N ILE A 21 -2.52 2.13 -8.16
CA ILE A 21 -1.90 1.99 -6.85
C ILE A 21 -0.88 3.10 -6.67
N ALA A 22 -1.05 3.85 -5.59
CA ALA A 22 -0.07 4.83 -5.13
C ALA A 22 0.51 4.39 -3.79
N VAL A 23 1.82 4.58 -3.61
CA VAL A 23 2.52 4.31 -2.36
C VAL A 23 3.28 5.55 -1.93
N SER A 24 3.09 5.95 -0.68
CA SER A 24 3.88 6.97 0.00
C SER A 24 4.48 6.41 1.29
N SER A 25 5.48 7.09 1.85
CA SER A 25 6.05 6.72 3.14
C SER A 25 6.25 7.94 4.03
N ASN A 26 6.36 7.72 5.34
CA ASN A 26 6.74 8.75 6.32
C ASN A 26 8.25 9.04 6.34
N ALA A 27 9.00 8.58 5.34
CA ALA A 27 10.44 8.61 5.37
C ALA A 27 10.99 10.04 5.29
N THR A 28 11.84 10.39 6.24
CA THR A 28 12.52 11.69 6.33
C THR A 28 13.95 11.64 5.76
N ASP A 29 14.41 10.46 5.36
CA ASP A 29 15.76 10.23 4.83
C ASP A 29 15.90 10.55 3.34
N GLY A 30 14.79 10.87 2.66
CA GLY A 30 14.78 11.17 1.22
C GLY A 30 15.04 9.95 0.33
N ILE A 31 15.04 8.73 0.89
CA ILE A 31 15.34 7.51 0.15
C ILE A 31 14.05 6.91 -0.40
N LYS A 32 14.01 6.66 -1.72
CA LYS A 32 12.93 5.88 -2.34
C LYS A 32 13.13 4.40 -2.04
N ASP A 33 12.44 3.95 -0.99
CA ASP A 33 12.58 2.61 -0.41
C ASP A 33 11.40 1.67 -0.74
N TRP A 34 10.70 1.95 -1.83
CA TRP A 34 9.61 1.13 -2.33
C TRP A 34 9.56 1.09 -3.86
N GLU A 35 9.01 0.00 -4.37
CA GLU A 35 8.80 -0.24 -5.79
C GLU A 35 7.41 -0.86 -5.99
N ILE A 36 6.67 -0.37 -6.98
CA ILE A 36 5.42 -0.96 -7.42
C ILE A 36 5.77 -1.88 -8.59
N ILE A 37 5.63 -3.18 -8.40
CA ILE A 37 5.95 -4.16 -9.45
C ILE A 37 4.76 -4.30 -10.40
N ASN A 38 3.55 -4.47 -9.84
CA ASN A 38 2.31 -4.70 -10.57
C ASN A 38 1.11 -4.26 -9.73
N ASN A 39 -0.08 -4.32 -10.33
CA ASN A 39 -1.36 -4.01 -9.70
C ASN A 39 -1.71 -5.02 -8.56
N GLY A 40 -1.06 -4.86 -7.41
CA GLY A 40 -1.19 -5.72 -6.23
C GLY A 40 0.13 -6.32 -5.73
N GLU A 41 1.26 -6.08 -6.39
CA GLU A 41 2.58 -6.55 -5.93
C GLU A 41 3.55 -5.38 -5.75
N LEU A 42 4.09 -5.27 -4.54
CA LEU A 42 4.97 -4.20 -4.09
C LEU A 42 6.27 -4.78 -3.53
N ARG A 43 7.37 -4.03 -3.61
CA ARG A 43 8.56 -4.25 -2.77
C ARG A 43 8.71 -3.10 -1.80
N LEU A 44 8.83 -3.42 -0.51
CA LEU A 44 9.02 -2.44 0.56
C LEU A 44 10.34 -2.73 1.29
N ARG A 45 11.02 -1.70 1.79
CA ARG A 45 12.20 -1.90 2.64
C ARG A 45 11.77 -2.39 4.03
N SER A 46 12.46 -3.41 4.51
CA SER A 46 12.24 -4.00 5.83
C SER A 46 13.24 -3.47 6.85
N SER A 47 13.41 -2.15 6.91
CA SER A 47 14.23 -1.48 7.92
C SER A 47 13.54 -0.20 8.40
N ARG A 48 13.86 0.19 9.63
CA ARG A 48 13.42 1.44 10.23
C ARG A 48 14.02 2.66 9.52
N LEU A 49 13.57 3.83 9.95
CA LEU A 49 14.23 5.09 9.62
C LEU A 49 15.57 5.20 10.38
N PRO A 50 16.51 6.03 9.88
CA PRO A 50 17.82 6.22 10.53
C PRO A 50 17.74 6.75 11.97
N ASP A 51 16.65 7.42 12.32
CA ASP A 51 16.36 7.96 13.66
C ASP A 51 15.79 6.91 14.65
N GLY A 52 15.58 5.66 14.20
CA GLY A 52 14.98 4.59 14.99
C GLY A 52 13.44 4.57 15.00
N SER A 53 12.79 5.54 14.35
CA SER A 53 11.33 5.58 14.19
C SER A 53 10.82 4.46 13.25
N PRO A 54 9.58 3.98 13.43
CA PRO A 54 8.99 3.03 12.50
C PRO A 54 8.83 3.67 11.12
N ARG A 55 9.17 2.91 10.08
CA ARG A 55 8.89 3.32 8.70
C ARG A 55 7.47 2.90 8.34
N ILE A 56 6.63 3.85 7.99
CA ILE A 56 5.23 3.65 7.65
C ILE A 56 5.05 3.85 6.16
N TYR A 57 4.52 2.85 5.47
CA TYR A 57 4.10 2.93 4.08
C TYR A 57 2.58 3.08 4.02
N THR A 58 2.10 4.11 3.34
CA THR A 58 0.68 4.32 3.05
C THR A 58 0.42 3.92 1.62
N ILE A 59 -0.41 2.89 1.43
CA ILE A 59 -0.79 2.35 0.14
C ILE A 59 -2.22 2.79 -0.14
N THR A 60 -2.42 3.46 -1.26
CA THR A 60 -3.74 3.89 -1.73
C THR A 60 -4.08 3.13 -3.00
N VAL A 61 -5.23 2.46 -3.01
CA VAL A 61 -5.79 1.83 -4.20
C VAL A 61 -6.97 2.69 -4.65
N THR A 62 -6.93 3.14 -5.89
CA THR A 62 -8.02 3.88 -6.54
C THR A 62 -8.63 3.00 -7.61
N ALA A 63 -9.90 2.66 -7.46
CA ALA A 63 -10.70 2.00 -8.49
C ALA A 63 -11.51 3.06 -9.24
N THR A 64 -11.48 3.01 -10.57
CA THR A 64 -12.26 3.87 -11.47
C THR A 64 -13.10 2.98 -12.38
N ASP A 65 -14.41 3.18 -12.39
CA ASP A 65 -15.32 2.52 -13.34
C ASP A 65 -15.28 3.20 -14.72
N GLU A 66 -15.92 2.61 -15.72
CA GLU A 66 -15.99 3.17 -17.08
C GLU A 66 -16.76 4.49 -17.15
N SER A 67 -17.64 4.74 -16.19
CA SER A 67 -18.40 5.99 -16.07
C SER A 67 -17.58 7.11 -15.41
N GLY A 68 -16.37 6.80 -14.93
CA GLY A 68 -15.47 7.74 -14.27
C GLY A 68 -15.69 7.89 -12.76
N ASN A 69 -16.56 7.09 -12.14
CA ASN A 69 -16.72 7.07 -10.68
C ASN A 69 -15.48 6.48 -10.02
N LYS A 70 -14.99 7.14 -8.97
CA LYS A 70 -13.74 6.77 -8.30
C LYS A 70 -13.99 6.38 -6.85
N THR A 71 -13.54 5.18 -6.49
CA THR A 71 -13.49 4.72 -5.11
C THR A 71 -12.03 4.59 -4.66
N LYS A 72 -11.70 5.16 -3.52
CA LYS A 72 -10.34 5.09 -2.94
C LYS A 72 -10.37 4.31 -1.63
N ARG A 73 -9.39 3.43 -1.44
CA ARG A 73 -9.11 2.77 -0.16
C ARG A 73 -7.64 2.90 0.19
N THR A 74 -7.38 3.15 1.46
CA THR A 74 -6.02 3.29 2.00
C THR A 74 -5.75 2.18 3.01
N THR A 75 -4.50 1.71 3.02
CA THR A 75 -3.99 0.81 4.05
C THR A 75 -2.58 1.24 4.43
N THR A 76 -2.17 0.94 5.66
CA THR A 76 -0.85 1.31 6.18
C THR A 76 -0.07 0.07 6.57
N ILE A 77 1.23 0.08 6.28
CA ILE A 77 2.18 -0.96 6.68
C ILE A 77 3.25 -0.29 7.51
N ALA A 78 3.27 -0.58 8.80
CA ALA A 78 4.33 -0.14 9.69
C ALA A 78 5.44 -1.20 9.75
N VAL A 79 6.67 -0.78 9.46
CA VAL A 79 7.87 -1.58 9.68
C VAL A 79 8.36 -1.29 11.10
N SER A 80 7.72 -1.95 12.04
CA SER A 80 8.26 -2.19 13.39
C SER A 80 8.75 -3.64 13.43
N GLU A 81 9.68 -3.97 14.32
CA GLU A 81 10.05 -5.38 14.56
C GLU A 81 8.91 -6.19 15.21
N THR A 82 7.71 -5.64 15.33
CA THR A 82 6.60 -6.23 16.06
C THR A 82 5.38 -6.34 15.15
N MET A 83 5.20 -7.50 14.51
CA MET A 83 3.89 -7.92 14.03
C MET A 83 3.14 -8.57 15.20
N ILE A 84 2.47 -7.79 16.04
CA ILE A 84 1.32 -8.32 16.79
C ILE A 84 0.11 -8.10 15.90
N ALA A 85 -0.36 -9.16 15.25
CA ALA A 85 -1.68 -9.18 14.65
C ALA A 85 -2.69 -8.92 15.77
N LYS A 86 -3.34 -7.76 15.77
CA LYS A 86 -4.48 -7.51 16.64
C LYS A 86 -5.60 -8.49 16.23
N PRO A 87 -6.02 -9.43 17.09
CA PRO A 87 -7.18 -10.25 16.76
C PRO A 87 -8.41 -9.34 16.63
N ALA A 88 -9.19 -9.56 15.58
CA ALA A 88 -10.53 -9.00 15.49
C ALA A 88 -11.33 -9.54 16.68
N ALA A 89 -11.84 -8.62 17.50
CA ALA A 89 -12.80 -8.94 18.56
C ALA A 89 -14.17 -9.27 17.95
#